data_AF-A0A812L5P4-F1
#
_entry.id   AF-A0A812L5P4-F1
#
_cell.length_a   1.000
_cell.length_b   1.000
_cell.length_c   1.000
_cell.angle_alpha   90.00
_cell.angle_beta   90.00
_cell.angle_gamma   90.00
#
_symmetry.space_group_name_H-M   'P 1'
#
loop_
_entity.id
_entity.type
_entity.pdbx_description
1 polymer ?
#
loop_
_entity_poly.entity_id
_entity_poly.type
_entity_poly.pdbx_seq_one_letter_code
_entity_poly.pdbx_strand_id
1 'polypeptide(L)'
;MATLPQRSCRFLAFFAVYLIIGEVRGAALDMGQWTGGGWYIQNDGVMGGRSSGALELADTGAKFEGSINLNGGGFASFRRSFAARDLTSYAGLWVEFDTLPEDSIVPLAVHIALNDASRYNDFGAAIALPPGPAGSTFSAFLPFSWFTKQTRWSCGHEPALRGRFCVLFFC
;
A
#
# COMPACT_ATOMS: atom_id res chain seq x y z
N MET A 1 28.03 -25.42 -8.54
CA MET A 1 26.65 -24.95 -8.30
C MET A 1 26.72 -24.02 -7.10
N ALA A 2 26.86 -22.71 -7.35
CA ALA A 2 27.08 -21.72 -6.30
C ALA A 2 25.74 -21.37 -5.65
N THR A 3 25.61 -21.60 -4.35
CA THR A 3 24.49 -21.14 -3.53
C THR A 3 24.57 -19.62 -3.41
N LEU A 4 23.63 -18.91 -4.05
CA LEU A 4 23.47 -17.48 -3.86
C LEU A 4 23.11 -17.18 -2.39
N PRO A 5 23.74 -16.17 -1.76
CA PRO A 5 23.46 -15.82 -0.38
C PRO A 5 22.01 -15.32 -0.25
N GLN A 6 21.31 -15.92 0.69
CA GLN A 6 19.91 -15.69 1.02
C GLN A 6 19.75 -14.27 1.58
N ARG A 7 19.42 -13.30 0.73
CA ARG A 7 19.13 -11.92 1.16
C ARG A 7 17.72 -11.87 1.73
N SER A 8 17.59 -12.05 3.04
CA SER A 8 16.41 -11.62 3.78
C SER A 8 16.46 -10.10 3.90
N CYS A 9 15.54 -9.41 3.24
CA CYS A 9 15.32 -7.98 3.46
C CYS A 9 14.53 -7.82 4.76
N ARG A 10 15.23 -7.53 5.87
CA ARG A 10 14.60 -7.11 7.11
C ARG A 10 14.42 -5.60 7.03
N PHE A 11 13.25 -5.14 6.66
CA PHE A 11 12.91 -3.72 6.73
C PHE A 11 12.37 -3.41 8.13
N LEU A 12 13.12 -2.61 8.89
CA LEU A 12 12.57 -1.89 10.03
C LEU A 12 12.16 -0.51 9.49
N ALA A 13 10.95 -0.43 8.95
CA ALA A 13 10.40 0.82 8.48
C ALA A 13 9.41 1.31 9.54
N PHE A 14 9.75 2.41 10.20
CA PHE A 14 8.71 3.28 10.72
C PHE A 14 7.91 3.76 9.51
N PHE A 15 6.59 3.78 9.63
CA PHE A 15 5.73 4.49 8.68
C PHE A 15 4.88 5.44 9.52
N ALA A 16 4.96 6.71 9.21
CA ALA A 16 3.88 7.64 9.45
C ALA A 16 3.34 8.09 8.09
N VAL A 17 2.07 7.77 7.81
CA VAL A 17 1.36 8.22 6.61
C VAL A 17 0.59 9.49 6.96
N TYR A 18 1.15 10.68 6.71
CA TYR A 18 0.39 11.93 6.85
C TYR A 18 -0.31 12.30 5.53
N LEU A 19 -1.64 12.26 5.54
CA LEU A 19 -2.45 12.72 4.42
C LEU A 19 -2.78 14.20 4.61
N ILE A 20 -1.86 15.11 4.23
CA ILE A 20 -2.15 16.56 4.21
C ILE A 20 -2.35 17.02 2.76
N ILE A 21 -3.58 17.40 2.43
CA ILE A 21 -3.93 17.98 1.13
C ILE A 21 -3.87 19.50 1.25
N GLY A 22 -3.04 20.13 0.41
CA GLY A 22 -3.01 21.58 0.20
C GLY A 22 -4.29 22.10 -0.48
N GLU A 23 -4.75 23.27 -0.02
CA GLU A 23 -6.02 23.89 -0.42
C GLU A 23 -6.05 24.38 -1.88
N VAL A 24 -6.99 23.83 -2.65
CA VAL A 24 -7.71 24.57 -3.69
C VAL A 24 -9.19 24.33 -3.44
N ARG A 25 -9.78 25.09 -2.49
CA ARG A 25 -11.21 25.04 -2.11
C ARG A 25 -11.86 23.65 -2.27
N GLY A 26 -11.50 22.68 -1.42
CA GLY A 26 -12.07 21.34 -1.51
C GLY A 26 -11.72 20.52 -0.27
N ALA A 27 -12.72 19.98 0.40
CA ALA A 27 -12.55 19.16 1.59
C ALA A 27 -11.67 17.94 1.26
N ALA A 28 -10.57 17.74 2.01
CA ALA A 28 -9.84 16.49 1.99
C ALA A 28 -10.66 15.42 2.71
N LEU A 29 -10.90 14.28 2.04
CA LEU A 29 -11.48 13.12 2.70
C LEU A 29 -10.35 12.23 3.22
N ASP A 30 -10.21 12.15 4.55
CA ASP A 30 -9.28 11.19 5.14
C ASP A 30 -9.77 9.75 4.92
N MET A 31 -9.08 9.04 4.02
CA MET A 31 -9.31 7.62 3.75
C MET A 31 -8.55 6.69 4.71
N GLY A 32 -7.64 7.23 5.53
CA GLY A 32 -6.84 6.51 6.52
C GLY A 32 -7.68 6.01 7.69
N GLN A 33 -8.30 6.94 8.45
CA GLN A 33 -9.13 6.63 9.63
C GLN A 33 -8.53 5.52 10.52
N TRP A 34 -7.24 5.66 10.82
CA TRP A 34 -6.36 4.58 11.28
C TRP A 34 -6.80 3.92 12.59
N THR A 35 -7.27 4.70 13.58
CA THR A 35 -7.66 4.21 14.91
C THR A 35 -9.11 3.72 15.03
N GLY A 36 -9.91 3.82 13.96
CA GLY A 36 -11.28 3.28 13.89
C GLY A 36 -11.55 2.34 12.71
N GLY A 37 -10.50 1.90 12.00
CA GLY A 37 -10.57 1.75 10.55
C GLY A 37 -10.83 0.38 9.93
N GLY A 38 -10.89 -0.74 10.65
CA GLY A 38 -11.09 -2.05 10.01
C GLY A 38 -9.98 -2.42 9.01
N TRP A 39 -8.75 -1.97 9.29
CA TRP A 39 -7.55 -2.38 8.57
C TRP A 39 -7.14 -3.79 8.97
N TYR A 40 -6.71 -4.59 8.00
CA TYR A 40 -6.26 -5.96 8.22
C TYR A 40 -5.14 -6.34 7.24
N ILE A 41 -4.33 -7.30 7.64
CA ILE A 41 -3.21 -7.81 6.86
C ILE A 41 -3.69 -8.92 5.94
N GLN A 42 -3.23 -8.90 4.69
CA GLN A 42 -3.30 -10.04 3.79
C GLN A 42 -1.89 -10.39 3.33
N ASN A 43 -1.35 -11.46 3.91
CA ASN A 43 -0.08 -12.04 3.50
C ASN A 43 -0.29 -13.02 2.33
N ASP A 44 0.75 -13.19 1.51
CA ASP A 44 0.77 -14.17 0.43
C ASP A 44 0.82 -15.60 1.00
N GLY A 45 -0.23 -16.39 0.73
CA GLY A 45 -0.34 -17.79 1.11
C GLY A 45 -0.21 -18.78 -0.06
N VAL A 46 0.02 -18.31 -1.29
CA VAL A 46 -0.01 -19.15 -2.49
C VAL A 46 1.44 -19.47 -2.94
N MET A 47 1.66 -20.65 -3.53
CA MET A 47 2.99 -21.14 -3.99
C MET A 47 4.11 -21.21 -2.92
N GLY A 48 3.75 -21.42 -1.65
CA GLY A 48 4.71 -21.63 -0.56
C GLY A 48 4.95 -20.41 0.34
N GLY A 49 4.22 -19.31 0.10
CA GLY A 49 3.88 -18.23 1.04
C GLY A 49 4.83 -18.06 2.22
N ARG A 50 6.00 -17.47 1.98
CA ARG A 50 6.97 -17.13 3.05
C ARG A 50 7.07 -15.62 3.28
N SER A 51 6.22 -14.84 2.63
CA SER A 51 6.12 -13.41 2.89
C SER A 51 5.27 -13.21 4.15
N SER A 52 5.73 -12.36 5.05
CA SER A 52 5.00 -12.00 6.26
C SER A 52 5.00 -10.48 6.42
N GLY A 53 3.84 -9.92 6.73
CA GLY A 53 3.66 -8.54 7.16
C GLY A 53 3.06 -8.47 8.56
N ALA A 54 3.42 -7.41 9.28
CA ALA A 54 2.86 -6.98 10.54
C ALA A 54 2.38 -5.52 10.37
N LEU A 55 1.22 -5.19 10.94
CA LEU A 55 0.58 -3.89 10.82
C LEU A 55 0.32 -3.35 12.22
N GLU A 56 0.87 -2.18 12.51
CA GLU A 56 0.60 -1.39 13.71
C GLU A 56 -0.13 -0.11 13.28
N LEU A 57 -1.29 0.15 13.88
CA LEU A 57 -2.09 1.35 13.59
C LEU A 57 -1.88 2.38 14.70
N ALA A 58 -1.76 3.65 14.33
CA ALA A 58 -1.69 4.79 15.24
C ALA A 58 -2.58 5.93 14.73
N ASP A 59 -2.90 6.92 15.57
CA ASP A 59 -3.77 8.03 15.15
C ASP A 59 -3.24 8.78 13.92
N THR A 60 -1.92 8.83 13.77
CA THR A 60 -1.22 9.56 12.72
C THR A 60 -0.87 8.72 11.49
N GLY A 61 -1.18 7.42 11.46
CA GLY A 61 -0.74 6.57 10.35
C GLY A 61 -0.83 5.06 10.61
N ALA A 62 -0.23 4.30 9.70
CA ALA A 62 -0.05 2.87 9.85
C ALA A 62 1.39 2.49 9.56
N LYS A 63 1.98 1.69 10.45
CA LYS A 63 3.28 1.04 10.33
C LYS A 63 3.11 -0.38 9.81
N PHE A 64 3.61 -0.61 8.59
CA PHE A 64 3.58 -1.93 7.96
C PHE A 64 4.99 -2.44 7.72
N GLU A 65 5.41 -3.45 8.46
CA GLU A 65 6.76 -4.02 8.36
C GLU A 65 6.69 -5.52 8.11
N GLY A 66 7.73 -6.08 7.49
CA GLY A 66 7.67 -7.48 7.07
C GLY A 66 8.89 -7.96 6.31
N SER A 67 8.80 -9.22 5.88
CA SER A 67 9.76 -9.86 4.99
C SER A 67 9.02 -10.31 3.74
N ILE A 68 9.49 -9.91 2.56
CA ILE A 68 8.96 -10.37 1.28
C ILE A 68 9.91 -11.44 0.73
N ASN A 69 9.37 -12.60 0.37
CA ASN A 69 10.13 -13.64 -0.29
C ASN A 69 9.96 -13.55 -1.81
N LEU A 70 11.04 -13.24 -2.53
CA LEU A 70 11.03 -13.10 -3.98
C LEU A 70 11.06 -14.42 -4.75
N ASN A 71 11.30 -15.56 -4.08
CA ASN A 71 11.29 -16.86 -4.74
C ASN A 71 9.83 -17.27 -5.06
N GLY A 72 9.41 -16.98 -6.29
CA GLY A 72 8.02 -17.14 -6.75
C GLY A 72 7.22 -15.84 -6.85
N GLY A 73 7.84 -14.67 -6.62
CA GLY A 73 7.20 -13.35 -6.79
C GLY A 73 6.32 -12.89 -5.62
N GLY A 74 6.73 -13.16 -4.38
CA GLY A 74 5.91 -12.91 -3.20
C GLY A 74 5.58 -11.43 -2.96
N PHE A 75 4.51 -11.22 -2.19
CA PHE A 75 4.02 -9.89 -1.80
C PHE A 75 3.56 -9.88 -0.34
N ALA A 76 3.42 -8.69 0.22
CA ALA A 76 2.71 -8.47 1.49
C ALA A 76 1.80 -7.26 1.33
N SER A 77 0.58 -7.33 1.88
CA SER A 77 -0.39 -6.25 1.74
C SER A 77 -1.19 -6.02 3.01
N PHE A 78 -1.68 -4.80 3.17
CA PHE A 78 -2.70 -4.46 4.15
C PHE A 78 -3.85 -3.73 3.49
N ARG A 79 -5.04 -3.89 4.05
CA ARG A 79 -6.31 -3.54 3.38
C ARG A 79 -7.30 -2.97 4.35
N ARG A 80 -8.20 -2.16 3.83
CA ARG A 80 -9.38 -1.66 4.53
C ARG A 80 -10.59 -1.75 3.63
N SER A 81 -11.70 -2.22 4.19
CA SER A 81 -13.02 -2.10 3.55
C SER A 81 -13.74 -0.87 4.09
N PHE A 82 -14.38 -0.10 3.21
CA PHE A 82 -15.17 1.07 3.59
C PHE A 82 -16.47 1.13 2.80
N ALA A 83 -17.46 1.85 3.35
CA ALA A 83 -18.73 2.08 2.65
C ALA A 83 -18.47 2.83 1.34
N ALA A 84 -19.21 2.50 0.27
CA ALA A 84 -19.07 3.16 -1.01
C ALA A 84 -19.14 4.69 -0.86
N ARG A 85 -18.19 5.39 -1.47
CA ARG A 85 -18.08 6.85 -1.48
C ARG A 85 -18.09 7.34 -2.91
N ASP A 86 -18.73 8.48 -3.12
CA ASP A 86 -18.59 9.21 -4.38
C ASP A 86 -17.28 10.00 -4.34
N LEU A 87 -16.37 9.65 -5.24
CA LEU A 87 -15.07 10.29 -5.40
C LEU A 87 -14.99 11.13 -6.68
N THR A 88 -16.09 11.31 -7.41
CA THR A 88 -16.11 11.98 -8.72
C THR A 88 -15.70 13.45 -8.66
N SER A 89 -15.88 14.12 -7.51
CA SER A 89 -15.45 15.49 -7.29
C SER A 89 -13.97 15.64 -6.91
N TYR A 90 -13.24 14.54 -6.70
CA TYR A 90 -11.84 14.54 -6.31
C TYR A 90 -10.94 14.22 -7.51
N ALA A 91 -9.76 14.84 -7.55
CA ALA A 91 -8.82 14.65 -8.66
C ALA A 91 -7.94 13.39 -8.51
N GLY A 92 -7.78 12.87 -7.29
CA GLY A 92 -6.88 11.74 -7.01
C GLY A 92 -6.65 11.52 -5.52
N LEU A 93 -5.65 10.70 -5.21
CA LEU A 93 -5.21 10.41 -3.84
C LEU A 93 -3.93 11.17 -3.51
N TRP A 94 -3.86 11.73 -2.31
CA TRP A 94 -2.61 12.15 -1.71
C TRP A 94 -2.14 11.06 -0.76
N VAL A 95 -0.90 10.62 -0.87
CA VAL A 95 -0.30 9.63 0.03
C VAL A 95 1.05 10.13 0.51
N GLU A 96 1.43 9.70 1.70
CA GLU A 96 2.72 10.00 2.30
C GLU A 96 3.32 8.72 2.87
N PHE A 97 4.61 8.57 2.71
CA PHE A 97 5.38 7.43 3.17
C PHE A 97 6.67 7.92 3.81
N ASP A 98 7.24 7.14 4.73
CA ASP A 98 8.63 7.35 5.10
C ASP A 98 9.55 6.91 3.95
N THR A 99 10.64 7.64 3.73
CA THR A 99 11.62 7.29 2.70
C THR A 99 12.34 5.99 3.05
N LEU A 100 12.82 5.27 2.03
CA LEU A 100 13.69 4.12 2.27
C LEU A 100 15.00 4.57 2.92
N PRO A 101 15.72 3.68 3.63
CA PRO A 101 17.08 3.94 4.06
C PRO A 101 17.93 4.47 2.90
N GLU A 102 18.79 5.46 3.18
CA GLU A 102 19.56 6.18 2.16
C GLU A 102 20.44 5.26 1.30
N ASP A 103 20.91 4.15 1.88
CA ASP A 103 21.70 3.10 1.24
C ASP A 103 20.86 1.99 0.58
N SER A 104 19.52 2.13 0.56
CA SER A 104 18.62 1.17 -0.05
C SER A 104 18.82 1.13 -1.56
N ILE A 105 19.43 0.04 -2.02
CA ILE A 105 19.55 -0.31 -3.44
C ILE A 105 18.35 -1.11 -3.96
N VAL A 106 17.36 -1.36 -3.10
CA VAL A 106 16.16 -2.14 -3.44
C VAL A 106 15.07 -1.18 -3.88
N PRO A 107 14.55 -1.29 -5.12
CA PRO A 107 13.40 -0.51 -5.54
C PRO A 107 12.16 -1.06 -4.83
N LEU A 108 11.79 -0.46 -3.69
CA LEU A 108 10.51 -0.78 -3.07
C LEU A 108 9.42 0.00 -3.79
N ALA A 109 8.47 -0.73 -4.37
CA ALA A 109 7.28 -0.14 -4.99
C ALA A 109 6.05 -0.41 -4.13
N VAL A 110 5.20 0.60 -4.04
CA VAL A 110 3.90 0.53 -3.40
C VAL A 110 2.84 0.51 -4.48
N HIS A 111 2.02 -0.53 -4.51
CA HIS A 111 0.84 -0.62 -5.35
C HIS A 111 -0.41 -0.31 -4.52
N ILE A 112 -1.15 0.72 -4.91
CA ILE A 112 -2.40 1.13 -4.29
C ILE A 112 -3.55 0.70 -5.19
N ALA A 113 -4.49 -0.06 -4.63
CA ALA A 113 -5.71 -0.47 -5.32
C ALA A 113 -6.97 0.07 -4.65
N LEU A 114 -7.92 0.47 -5.48
CA LEU A 114 -9.27 0.88 -5.13
C LEU A 114 -10.29 -0.04 -5.81
N ASN A 115 -11.42 -0.28 -5.15
CA ASN A 115 -12.54 -1.00 -5.76
C ASN A 115 -13.76 -0.11 -5.90
N ASP A 116 -14.50 -0.30 -7.00
CA ASP A 116 -15.79 0.35 -7.17
C ASP A 116 -16.90 -0.37 -6.38
N ALA A 117 -18.11 0.20 -6.43
CA ALA A 117 -19.28 -0.36 -5.76
C ALA A 117 -19.76 -1.70 -6.35
N SER A 118 -19.36 -2.03 -7.59
CA SER A 118 -19.75 -3.27 -8.28
C SER A 118 -19.02 -4.49 -7.73
N ARG A 119 -17.87 -4.30 -7.05
CA ARG A 119 -16.99 -5.36 -6.49
C ARG A 119 -16.28 -6.22 -7.53
N TYR A 120 -16.51 -5.96 -8.82
CA TYR A 120 -15.91 -6.71 -9.93
C TYR A 120 -14.75 -5.95 -10.58
N ASN A 121 -14.65 -4.64 -10.35
CA ASN A 121 -13.58 -3.83 -10.90
C ASN A 121 -12.65 -3.37 -9.78
N ASP A 122 -11.39 -3.76 -9.95
CA ASP A 122 -10.26 -3.26 -9.18
C ASP A 122 -9.52 -2.26 -10.08
N PHE A 123 -9.13 -1.12 -9.53
CA PHE A 123 -8.29 -0.13 -10.18
C PHE A 123 -7.02 0.06 -9.37
N GLY A 124 -5.88 0.14 -10.04
CA GLY A 124 -4.58 0.14 -9.38
C GLY A 124 -3.64 1.19 -9.97
N ALA A 125 -2.80 1.76 -9.11
CA ALA A 125 -1.68 2.61 -9.45
C ALA A 125 -0.47 2.20 -8.59
N ALA A 126 0.74 2.30 -9.14
CA ALA A 126 1.96 1.99 -8.41
C ALA A 126 2.89 3.20 -8.37
N ILE A 127 3.65 3.31 -7.29
CA ILE A 127 4.67 4.32 -7.10
C ILE A 127 5.91 3.72 -6.48
N ALA A 128 7.09 4.14 -6.94
CA ALA A 128 8.36 3.77 -6.33
C ALA A 128 8.65 4.67 -5.13
N LEU A 129 9.10 4.08 -4.02
CA LEU A 129 9.55 4.84 -2.86
C LEU A 129 11.02 5.21 -3.03
N PRO A 130 11.37 6.49 -2.97
CA PRO A 130 12.76 6.90 -3.08
C PRO A 130 13.52 6.62 -1.76
N PRO A 131 14.83 6.32 -1.83
CA PRO A 131 15.70 6.44 -0.66
C PRO A 131 15.84 7.92 -0.26
N GLY A 132 16.05 8.15 1.04
CA GLY A 132 16.21 9.49 1.58
C GLY A 132 16.88 9.49 2.96
N PRO A 133 17.18 10.68 3.51
CA PRO A 133 17.74 10.80 4.85
C PRO A 133 16.86 10.13 5.90
N ALA A 134 17.48 9.60 6.96
CA ALA A 134 16.75 8.97 8.05
C ALA A 134 15.70 9.91 8.64
N GLY A 135 14.45 9.44 8.73
CA GLY A 135 13.31 10.20 9.25
C GLY A 135 12.69 11.19 8.26
N SER A 136 13.09 11.17 6.98
CA SER A 136 12.42 11.97 5.95
C SER A 136 11.19 11.27 5.38
N THR A 137 10.21 12.06 4.94
CA THR A 137 8.99 11.59 4.31
C THR A 137 8.99 11.89 2.82
N PHE A 138 8.24 11.09 2.07
CA PHE A 138 7.94 11.24 0.66
C PHE A 138 6.44 11.27 0.46
N SER A 139 5.94 12.40 -0.03
CA SER A 139 4.53 12.57 -0.36
C SER A 139 4.32 12.54 -1.88
N ALA A 140 3.24 11.92 -2.32
CA ALA A 140 2.89 11.82 -3.72
C ALA A 140 1.39 12.02 -3.94
N PHE A 141 1.08 12.77 -5.00
CA PHE A 141 -0.27 12.85 -5.53
C PHE A 141 -0.42 11.83 -6.67
N LEU A 142 -1.43 10.97 -6.57
CA LEU A 142 -1.81 9.95 -7.55
C LEU A 142 -3.15 10.37 -8.19
N PRO A 143 -3.13 11.02 -9.36
CA PRO A 143 -4.34 11.36 -10.10
C PRO A 143 -5.17 10.10 -10.39
N PHE A 144 -6.50 10.19 -10.36
CA PHE A 144 -7.35 9.05 -10.72
C PHE A 144 -7.14 8.58 -12.17
N SER A 145 -6.59 9.42 -13.05
CA SER A 145 -6.19 9.02 -14.40
C SER A 145 -5.03 8.01 -14.45
N TRP A 146 -4.26 7.83 -13.37
CA TRP A 146 -3.22 6.80 -13.26
C TRP A 146 -3.78 5.43 -12.85
N PHE A 147 -5.00 5.40 -12.31
CA PHE A 147 -5.64 4.18 -11.84
C PHE A 147 -6.20 3.40 -13.03
N THR A 148 -5.53 2.31 -13.38
CA THR A 148 -5.93 1.46 -14.50
C THR A 148 -6.68 0.24 -13.99
N LYS A 149 -7.66 -0.25 -14.78
CA LYS A 149 -8.41 -1.46 -14.44
C LYS A 149 -7.44 -2.65 -14.32
N GLN A 150 -7.46 -3.31 -13.18
CA GLN A 150 -6.63 -4.45 -12.87
C GLN A 150 -7.38 -5.74 -13.24
N THR A 151 -6.76 -6.61 -14.02
CA THR A 151 -7.27 -7.96 -14.23
C THR A 151 -6.67 -8.89 -13.18
N ARG A 152 -7.54 -9.48 -12.35
CA ARG A 152 -7.35 -10.70 -11.54
C ARG A 152 -5.93 -10.93 -10.99
N TRP A 153 -5.76 -10.61 -9.70
CA TRP A 153 -4.61 -10.87 -8.78
C TRP A 153 -4.02 -9.64 -8.09
N SER A 154 -4.53 -8.44 -8.36
CA SER A 154 -4.01 -7.24 -7.71
C SER A 154 -4.28 -7.23 -6.18
N CYS A 155 -5.47 -7.64 -5.70
CA CYS A 155 -5.77 -7.74 -4.25
C CYS A 155 -6.81 -8.81 -3.85
N GLY A 156 -6.97 -9.93 -4.57
CA GLY A 156 -8.16 -10.79 -4.40
C GLY A 156 -7.94 -12.24 -4.02
N HIS A 157 -8.37 -12.65 -2.82
CA HIS A 157 -9.20 -13.86 -2.63
C HIS A 157 -9.96 -13.84 -1.28
N GLU A 158 -11.21 -13.33 -1.26
CA GLU A 158 -12.28 -13.75 -0.33
C GLU A 158 -13.65 -13.23 -0.82
N PRO A 159 -14.76 -13.99 -0.72
CA PRO A 159 -16.04 -13.65 -1.32
C PRO A 159 -16.91 -12.79 -0.40
N ALA A 160 -16.46 -11.57 -0.05
CA ALA A 160 -17.35 -10.51 0.43
C ALA A 160 -16.68 -9.12 0.38
N LEU A 161 -17.52 -8.09 0.31
CA LEU A 161 -17.31 -6.69 0.74
C LEU A 161 -17.01 -5.58 -0.29
N ARG A 162 -17.60 -4.40 0.00
CA ARG A 162 -17.74 -3.16 -0.80
C ARG A 162 -16.46 -2.32 -0.65
N GLY A 163 -16.12 -1.50 -1.65
CA GLY A 163 -15.07 -0.45 -1.63
C GLY A 163 -13.83 -0.78 -0.78
N ARG A 164 -12.79 -1.32 -1.39
CA ARG A 164 -11.53 -1.65 -0.69
C ARG A 164 -10.43 -0.70 -1.07
N PHE A 165 -9.60 -0.36 -0.08
CA PHE A 165 -8.29 0.24 -0.27
C PHE A 165 -7.26 -0.82 0.10
N CYS A 166 -6.28 -1.03 -0.76
CA CYS A 166 -5.28 -2.07 -0.62
C CYS A 166 -3.92 -1.50 -0.98
N VAL A 167 -2.93 -1.75 -0.13
CA VAL A 167 -1.54 -1.35 -0.36
C VAL A 167 -0.72 -2.62 -0.42
N LEU A 168 -0.07 -2.89 -1.55
CA LEU A 168 0.87 -3.99 -1.69
C LEU A 168 2.28 -3.46 -1.82
N PHE A 169 3.20 -4.19 -1.21
CA PHE A 169 4.63 -3.93 -1.30
C PHE A 169 5.27 -5.00 -2.18
N PHE A 170 6.12 -4.53 -3.10
CA PHE A 170 6.97 -5.35 -3.95
C PHE A 170 8.42 -4.90 -3.78
N CYS A 171 9.33 -5.87 -3.76
CA CYS A 171 10.77 -5.71 -3.55
C CYS A 171 11.54 -6.24 -4.76
#